data_AF-A0A420XIH8-F1
#
_entry.id   AF-A0A420XIH8-F1
#
_cell.length_a   1.000
_cell.length_b   1.000
_cell.length_c   1.000
_cell.angle_alpha   90.00
_cell.angle_beta   90.00
_cell.angle_gamma   90.00
#
_symmetry.space_group_name_H-M   'P 1'
#
loop_
_entity.id
_entity.type
_entity.pdbx_description
1 polymer ?
#
loop_
_entity_poly.entity_id
_entity_poly.type
_entity_poly.pdbx_seq_one_letter_code
_entity_poly.pdbx_strand_id
1 'polypeptide(L)'
;MSNLIELIENEEYIDIGDTRAIDYYDAVDLGLEPESYSRDIPIGIHNLKLMFKTWGKKNSLNCFFQDIFSKKRYRIAFFTNQNKKYRYSPKNNIIDFSELGIIENIYEIHISKTNT
;
A
#
# COMPACT_ATOMS: atom_id res chain seq x y z
N MET A 1 -19.70 35.73 -5.35
CA MET A 1 -18.89 34.78 -4.55
C MET A 1 -18.93 33.46 -5.27
N SER A 2 -17.97 33.23 -6.15
CA SER A 2 -17.90 32.02 -6.98
C SER A 2 -17.29 30.92 -6.13
N ASN A 3 -18.07 29.88 -5.83
CA ASN A 3 -17.54 28.67 -5.19
C ASN A 3 -16.72 27.91 -6.21
N LEU A 4 -15.40 28.03 -6.05
CA LEU A 4 -14.38 27.25 -6.73
C LEU A 4 -14.39 25.84 -6.14
N ILE A 5 -15.36 25.03 -6.54
CA ILE A 5 -15.19 23.58 -6.51
C ILE A 5 -14.42 23.28 -7.80
N GLU A 6 -13.11 23.45 -7.74
CA GLU A 6 -12.22 22.79 -8.69
C GLU A 6 -12.40 21.29 -8.46
N LEU A 7 -13.26 20.69 -9.28
CA LEU A 7 -13.29 19.27 -9.55
C LEU A 7 -11.88 18.88 -9.94
N ILE A 8 -11.13 18.35 -8.98
CA ILE A 8 -9.82 17.75 -9.23
C ILE A 8 -10.07 16.62 -10.22
N GLU A 9 -9.45 16.80 -11.38
CA GLU A 9 -9.57 16.01 -12.59
C GLU A 9 -9.36 14.51 -12.31
N ASN A 10 -10.34 13.70 -12.71
CA ASN A 10 -10.23 12.33 -13.23
C ASN A 10 -8.92 11.58 -12.92
N GLU A 11 -8.67 11.20 -11.66
CA GLU A 11 -7.94 9.96 -11.40
C GLU A 11 -8.95 8.83 -11.66
N GLU A 12 -8.79 8.08 -12.75
CA GLU A 12 -9.58 6.87 -13.01
C GLU A 12 -9.43 5.95 -11.79
N TYR A 13 -10.45 5.92 -10.95
CA TYR A 13 -10.50 5.02 -9.82
C TYR A 13 -10.73 3.61 -10.37
N ILE A 14 -9.64 2.84 -10.44
CA ILE A 14 -9.72 1.42 -10.76
C ILE A 14 -10.38 0.74 -9.56
N ASP A 15 -11.66 0.41 -9.67
CA ASP A 15 -12.35 -0.40 -8.67
C ASP A 15 -11.78 -1.82 -8.69
N ILE A 16 -10.88 -2.06 -7.74
CA ILE A 16 -10.19 -3.35 -7.57
C ILE A 16 -11.09 -4.42 -6.93
N GLY A 17 -12.37 -4.09 -6.69
CA GLY A 17 -13.37 -4.96 -6.07
C GLY A 17 -13.09 -5.27 -4.59
N ASP A 18 -14.01 -5.98 -3.96
CA ASP A 18 -13.97 -6.39 -2.54
C ASP A 18 -12.97 -7.55 -2.28
N THR A 19 -11.81 -7.50 -2.93
CA THR A 19 -10.76 -8.51 -2.82
C THR A 19 -9.68 -8.04 -1.85
N ARG A 20 -9.19 -8.96 -1.00
CA ARG A 20 -8.17 -8.63 0.03
C ARG A 20 -6.88 -8.08 -0.60
N ALA A 21 -6.54 -8.61 -1.77
CA ALA A 21 -5.48 -8.18 -2.67
C ALA A 21 -5.68 -8.87 -4.02
N ILE A 22 -5.14 -8.28 -5.09
CA ILE A 22 -5.14 -8.84 -6.44
C ILE A 22 -3.84 -9.61 -6.72
N ASP A 23 -3.79 -10.34 -7.82
CA ASP A 23 -2.54 -10.92 -8.29
C ASP A 23 -1.64 -9.84 -8.92
N TYR A 24 -0.34 -10.12 -8.94
CA TYR A 24 0.64 -9.16 -9.46
C TYR A 24 0.42 -8.86 -10.94
N TYR A 25 0.10 -9.88 -11.74
CA TYR A 25 -0.14 -9.72 -13.18
C TYR A 25 -1.45 -8.96 -13.44
N ASP A 26 -2.51 -9.22 -12.66
CA ASP A 26 -3.74 -8.42 -12.73
C ASP A 26 -3.45 -6.94 -12.47
N ALA A 27 -2.59 -6.62 -11.50
CA ALA A 27 -2.19 -5.24 -11.24
C ALA A 27 -1.45 -4.60 -12.43
N VAL A 28 -0.64 -5.38 -13.15
CA VAL A 28 0.02 -4.93 -14.39
C VAL A 28 -1.01 -4.71 -15.49
N ASP A 29 -1.94 -5.66 -15.69
CA ASP A 29 -2.98 -5.59 -16.71
C ASP A 29 -3.95 -4.43 -16.48
N LEU A 30 -4.18 -4.05 -15.21
CA LEU A 30 -4.94 -2.87 -14.79
C LEU A 30 -4.15 -1.55 -14.91
N GLY A 31 -2.87 -1.58 -15.29
CA GLY A 31 -2.07 -0.36 -15.45
C GLY A 31 -1.60 0.28 -14.13
N LEU A 32 -1.56 -0.46 -13.02
CA LEU A 32 -1.14 0.07 -11.71
C LEU A 32 0.39 0.20 -11.55
N GLU A 33 1.15 -0.22 -12.57
CA GLU A 33 2.61 -0.14 -12.65
C GLU A 33 3.36 -0.59 -11.38
N PRO A 34 3.16 -1.82 -10.86
CA PRO A 34 3.80 -2.27 -9.62
C PRO A 34 5.34 -2.14 -9.57
N GLU A 35 6.01 -2.20 -10.73
CA GLU A 35 7.46 -2.07 -10.85
C GLU A 35 7.97 -0.65 -10.63
N SER A 36 7.11 0.37 -10.78
CA SER A 36 7.47 1.77 -10.54
C SER A 36 7.66 2.11 -9.05
N TYR A 37 7.26 1.22 -8.15
CA TYR A 37 7.32 1.42 -6.71
C TYR A 37 8.65 0.96 -6.13
N SER A 38 9.41 1.89 -5.53
CA SER A 38 10.71 1.61 -4.92
C SER A 38 10.57 0.73 -3.68
N ARG A 39 11.49 -0.21 -3.49
CA ARG A 39 11.63 -0.96 -2.22
C ARG A 39 12.51 -0.24 -1.20
N ASP A 40 13.29 0.73 -1.67
CA ASP A 40 14.20 1.51 -0.84
C ASP A 40 13.48 2.73 -0.30
N ILE A 41 13.01 2.60 0.94
CA ILE A 41 12.30 3.67 1.65
C ILE A 41 13.30 4.35 2.59
N PRO A 42 13.43 5.69 2.54
CA PRO A 42 14.33 6.41 3.45
C PRO A 42 13.97 6.15 4.92
N ILE A 43 14.98 6.14 5.80
CA ILE A 43 14.75 6.08 7.25
C ILE A 43 14.00 7.33 7.68
N GLY A 44 13.03 7.18 8.58
CA GLY A 44 12.24 8.28 9.12
C GLY A 44 10.76 7.97 9.19
N ILE A 45 9.97 9.02 9.33
CA ILE A 45 8.50 8.98 9.41
C ILE A 45 7.95 9.43 8.06
N HIS A 46 7.02 8.67 7.50
CA HIS A 46 6.40 8.94 6.20
C HIS A 46 4.88 8.86 6.31
N ASN A 47 4.17 9.80 5.68
CA ASN A 47 2.72 9.76 5.55
C ASN A 47 2.37 9.18 4.18
N LEU A 48 1.93 7.93 4.18
CA LEU A 48 1.83 7.10 2.99
C LEU A 48 0.38 6.68 2.75
N LYS A 49 -0.16 7.00 1.58
CA LYS A 49 -1.48 6.55 1.11
C LYS A 49 -1.37 5.16 0.50
N LEU A 50 -2.19 4.22 0.93
CA LEU A 50 -2.22 2.86 0.36
C LEU A 50 -2.99 2.86 -0.97
N MET A 51 -2.30 2.64 -2.08
CA MET A 51 -2.89 2.70 -3.43
C MET A 51 -3.53 1.36 -3.81
N PHE A 52 -2.80 0.26 -3.61
CA PHE A 52 -3.30 -1.09 -3.91
C PHE A 52 -2.46 -2.15 -3.19
N LYS A 53 -2.89 -3.41 -3.30
CA LYS A 53 -2.29 -4.56 -2.64
C LYS A 53 -2.19 -5.72 -3.62
N THR A 54 -1.05 -6.42 -3.63
CA THR A 54 -0.92 -7.68 -4.37
C THR A 54 -0.49 -8.83 -3.48
N TRP A 55 -0.95 -10.03 -3.83
CA TRP A 55 -0.32 -11.23 -3.29
C TRP A 55 1.14 -11.31 -3.74
N GLY A 56 2.01 -11.73 -2.82
CA GLY A 56 3.41 -12.02 -3.08
C GLY A 56 3.70 -13.51 -3.02
N LYS A 57 4.98 -13.88 -3.10
CA LYS A 57 5.40 -15.27 -2.90
C LYS A 57 5.11 -15.71 -1.46
N LYS A 58 4.71 -16.98 -1.27
CA LYS A 58 4.48 -17.68 0.02
C LYS A 58 4.39 -16.76 1.25
N ASN A 59 3.17 -16.52 1.72
CA ASN A 59 2.86 -15.77 2.95
C ASN A 59 3.32 -14.30 2.96
N SER A 60 3.45 -13.67 1.80
CA SER A 60 3.70 -12.23 1.69
C SER A 60 2.57 -11.50 1.00
N LEU A 61 2.31 -10.30 1.47
CA LEU A 61 1.41 -9.31 0.88
C LEU A 61 2.24 -8.07 0.55
N ASN A 62 2.20 -7.63 -0.70
CA ASN A 62 2.84 -6.39 -1.11
C ASN A 62 1.81 -5.27 -1.02
N CYS A 63 2.13 -4.24 -0.25
CA CYS A 63 1.36 -3.02 -0.18
C CYS A 63 2.10 -1.91 -0.94
N PHE A 64 1.38 -1.25 -1.83
CA PHE A 64 1.91 -0.22 -2.72
C PHE A 64 1.42 1.14 -2.22
N PHE A 65 2.36 1.97 -1.81
CA PHE A 65 2.12 3.23 -1.14
C PHE A 65 2.60 4.41 -1.97
N GLN A 66 1.93 5.54 -1.81
CA GLN A 66 2.38 6.82 -2.33
C GLN A 66 2.50 7.83 -1.19
N ASP A 67 3.64 8.49 -1.12
CA ASP A 67 3.84 9.62 -0.22
C ASP A 67 2.93 10.79 -0.62
N ILE A 68 2.12 11.26 0.32
CA ILE A 68 1.11 12.27 0.02
C ILE A 68 1.73 13.63 -0.34
N PHE A 69 2.94 13.91 0.16
CA PHE A 69 3.65 15.17 -0.06
C PHE A 69 4.63 15.05 -1.24
N SER A 70 5.53 14.07 -1.19
CA SER A 70 6.60 13.94 -2.20
C SER A 70 6.17 13.21 -3.47
N LYS A 71 4.99 12.58 -3.45
CA LYS A 71 4.44 11.72 -4.52
C LYS A 71 5.33 10.52 -4.87
N LYS A 72 6.38 10.26 -4.10
CA LYS A 72 7.23 9.07 -4.25
C LYS A 72 6.43 7.81 -3.95
N ARG A 73 6.69 6.78 -4.74
CA ARG A 73 6.00 5.49 -4.70
C ARG A 73 6.88 4.44 -4.04
N TYR A 74 6.32 3.74 -3.06
CA TYR A 74 7.05 2.74 -2.26
C TYR A 74 6.30 1.42 -2.16
N ARG A 75 7.02 0.31 -2.21
CA ARG A 75 6.50 -1.04 -2.03
C ARG A 75 6.99 -1.61 -0.70
N ILE A 76 6.06 -1.97 0.18
CA ILE A 76 6.35 -2.62 1.46
C ILE A 76 5.76 -4.03 1.45
N ALA A 77 6.59 -5.03 1.74
CA ALA A 77 6.13 -6.41 1.90
C ALA A 77 5.83 -6.71 3.38
N PHE A 78 4.62 -7.16 3.65
CA PHE A 78 4.21 -7.69 4.95
C PHE A 78 4.18 -9.22 4.89
N PHE A 79 4.61 -9.89 5.95
CA PHE A 79 4.69 -11.34 6.02
C PHE A 79 3.82 -11.87 7.15
N THR A 80 3.15 -12.99 6.94
CA THR A 80 2.42 -13.65 8.04
C THR A 80 3.39 -14.33 9.01
N ASN A 81 3.08 -14.31 10.30
CA ASN A 81 3.80 -15.10 11.29
C ASN A 81 3.24 -16.54 11.33
N GLN A 82 4.09 -17.55 11.55
CA GLN A 82 3.68 -18.96 11.69
C GLN A 82 2.58 -19.17 12.74
N ASN A 83 2.57 -18.34 13.79
CA ASN A 83 1.59 -18.40 14.88
C ASN A 83 0.25 -17.69 14.58
N LYS A 84 0.19 -16.87 13.52
CA LYS A 84 -1.01 -16.12 13.11
C LYS A 84 -1.18 -16.23 11.60
N LYS A 85 -1.66 -17.38 11.16
CA LYS A 85 -1.98 -17.62 9.75
C LYS A 85 -2.91 -16.52 9.24
N TYR A 86 -2.57 -15.95 8.08
CA TYR A 86 -3.38 -14.98 7.31
C TYR A 86 -3.48 -13.55 7.83
N ARG A 87 -2.68 -13.14 8.83
CA ARG A 87 -2.57 -11.72 9.25
C ARG A 87 -1.30 -11.09 8.71
N TYR A 88 -1.44 -9.97 8.00
CA TYR A 88 -0.33 -9.27 7.35
C TYR A 88 -0.11 -7.93 8.03
N SER A 89 0.62 -7.96 9.14
CA SER A 89 0.78 -6.81 10.03
C SER A 89 2.23 -6.37 10.20
N PRO A 90 2.48 -5.10 10.57
CA PRO A 90 3.74 -4.69 11.18
C PRO A 90 4.00 -5.45 12.49
N LYS A 91 5.23 -5.35 13.04
CA LYS A 91 5.62 -6.03 14.29
C LYS A 91 4.68 -5.76 15.47
N ASN A 92 4.10 -4.56 15.56
CA ASN A 92 3.18 -4.16 16.62
C ASN A 92 1.79 -4.83 16.52
N ASN A 93 1.49 -5.52 15.42
CA ASN A 93 0.21 -6.20 15.14
C ASN A 93 -1.02 -5.30 15.23
N ILE A 94 -0.90 -3.97 15.14
CA ILE A 94 -2.06 -3.07 15.31
C ILE A 94 -2.96 -3.12 14.07
N ILE A 95 -2.37 -3.06 12.88
CA ILE A 95 -3.10 -3.01 11.60
C ILE A 95 -2.90 -4.33 10.84
N ASP A 96 -3.96 -4.91 10.31
CA ASP A 96 -3.87 -5.99 9.32
C ASP A 96 -4.08 -5.43 7.91
N PHE A 97 -3.00 -5.36 7.13
CA PHE A 97 -3.04 -4.81 5.77
C PHE A 97 -3.80 -5.70 4.78
N SER A 98 -4.25 -6.89 5.18
CA SER A 98 -5.09 -7.73 4.35
C SER A 98 -6.59 -7.47 4.49
N GLU A 99 -6.99 -6.54 5.37
CA GLU A 99 -8.40 -6.13 5.53
C GLU A 99 -8.95 -5.43 4.29
N LEU A 100 -10.26 -5.50 4.13
CA LEU A 100 -11.01 -4.82 3.05
C LEU A 100 -11.31 -3.37 3.46
N GLY A 101 -11.56 -2.50 2.48
CA GLY A 101 -11.92 -1.09 2.74
C GLY A 101 -10.79 -0.22 3.29
N ILE A 102 -9.54 -0.67 3.23
CA ILE A 102 -8.37 0.09 3.71
C ILE A 102 -7.55 0.76 2.59
N ILE A 103 -7.91 0.50 1.32
CA ILE A 103 -7.32 1.21 0.18
C ILE A 103 -7.66 2.71 0.30
N GLU A 104 -6.77 3.57 -0.17
CA GLU A 104 -6.78 5.03 0.00
C GLU A 104 -6.57 5.55 1.43
N ASN A 105 -6.53 4.69 2.45
CA ASN A 105 -6.17 5.15 3.80
C ASN A 105 -4.73 5.65 3.86
N ILE A 106 -4.53 6.67 4.70
CA ILE A 106 -3.21 7.27 4.97
C ILE A 106 -2.67 6.68 6.27
N TYR A 107 -1.41 6.25 6.22
CA TYR A 107 -0.69 5.66 7.33
C TYR A 107 0.55 6.46 7.64
N GLU A 108 0.79 6.71 8.93
CA GLU A 108 2.10 7.14 9.40
C GLU A 108 3.00 5.91 9.56
N ILE A 109 4.00 5.77 8.68
CA ILE A 109 4.91 4.63 8.66
C ILE A 109 6.29 5.05 9.16
N HIS A 110 6.74 4.38 10.22
CA HIS A 110 8.05 4.59 10.84
C HIS A 110 9.04 3.57 10.28
N ILE A 111 9.97 4.03 9.46
CA ILE A 111 11.03 3.21 8.87
C ILE A 111 12.31 3.38 9.70
N SER A 112 12.80 2.28 10.25
CA SER A 112 14.05 2.24 11.01
C SER A 112 14.95 1.12 10.52
N LYS A 113 16.27 1.31 10.66
CA LYS A 113 17.23 0.23 10.45
C LYS A 113 17.09 -0.78 11.59
N THR A 114 16.94 -2.06 11.23
CA THR A 114 17.13 -3.13 12.20
C THR A 114 18.62 -3.44 12.21
N ASN A 115 19.33 -3.06 13.29
CA ASN A 115 20.66 -3.60 13.53
C ASN A 115 20.45 -5.10 13.83
N THR A 116 20.95 -5.94 12.92
CA THR A 116 20.89 -7.40 13.06
C THR A 116 22.26 -7.88 13.46
#